data_AF-A0A843GDC4-F1
#
_entry.id   AF-A0A843GDC4-F1
#
_cell.length_a   1.000
_cell.length_b   1.000
_cell.length_c   1.000
_cell.angle_alpha   90.00
_cell.angle_beta   90.00
_cell.angle_gamma   90.00
#
_symmetry.space_group_name_H-M   'P 1'
#
loop_
_entity.id
_entity.type
_entity.pdbx_description
1 polymer ?
#
loop_
_entity_poly.entity_id
_entity_poly.type
_entity_poly.pdbx_seq_one_letter_code
_entity_poly.pdbx_strand_id
1 'polypeptide(L)'
;MAVLTKEELNQRLADRFGQTEDESDISFMEDITDTFANLETNANAEQLKDLQTKYSELQKKYRDRFFNTGDDSGNDDDVFKPTPDPEPKVLKFEDLFS
;
A
#
# COMPACT_ATOMS: atom_id res chain seq x y z
N MET A 1 -6.66 -13.92 -29.53
CA MET A 1 -5.35 -13.68 -28.89
C MET A 1 -5.49 -14.11 -27.45
N ALA A 2 -4.62 -15.00 -26.96
CA ALA A 2 -4.64 -15.42 -25.56
C ALA A 2 -3.80 -14.43 -24.75
N VAL A 3 -4.32 -13.98 -23.60
CA VAL A 3 -3.54 -13.22 -22.62
C VAL A 3 -2.83 -14.25 -21.74
N LEU A 4 -1.50 -14.23 -21.74
CA LEU A 4 -0.66 -15.13 -20.94
C LEU A 4 -0.19 -14.40 -19.69
N THR A 5 0.09 -15.14 -18.63
CA THR A 5 0.83 -14.60 -17.49
C THR A 5 2.31 -14.40 -17.86
N LYS A 6 3.03 -13.62 -17.05
CA LYS A 6 4.46 -13.40 -17.21
C LYS A 6 5.23 -14.71 -17.20
N GLU A 7 4.90 -15.60 -16.27
CA GLU A 7 5.52 -16.91 -16.13
C GLU A 7 5.28 -17.78 -17.36
N GLU A 8 4.04 -17.82 -17.87
CA GLU A 8 3.69 -18.60 -19.07
C GLU A 8 4.41 -18.08 -20.33
N LEU A 9 4.53 -16.76 -20.45
CA LEU A 9 5.23 -16.12 -21.56
C LEU A 9 6.74 -16.41 -21.49
N ASN A 10 7.35 -16.24 -20.31
CA ASN A 10 8.76 -16.51 -20.09
C ASN A 10 9.11 -17.99 -20.32
N GLN A 11 8.23 -18.90 -19.90
CA GLN A 11 8.43 -20.32 -20.13
C GLN A 11 8.38 -20.66 -21.63
N ARG A 12 7.44 -20.09 -22.39
CA ARG A 12 7.42 -20.26 -23.85
C ARG A 12 8.63 -19.66 -24.55
N LEU A 13 9.11 -18.51 -24.08
CA LEU A 13 10.32 -17.90 -24.61
C LEU A 13 11.53 -18.80 -24.31
N ALA A 14 11.64 -19.30 -23.08
CA ALA A 14 12.73 -20.21 -22.68
C ALA A 14 12.68 -21.54 -23.44
N ASP A 15 11.49 -22.11 -23.69
CA ASP A 15 11.33 -23.32 -24.48
C ASP A 15 11.75 -23.12 -25.95
N ARG A 16 11.62 -21.89 -26.46
CA ARG A 16 11.94 -21.55 -27.86
C ARG A 16 13.40 -21.16 -28.06
N PHE A 17 13.98 -20.41 -27.11
CA PHE A 17 15.32 -19.85 -27.20
C PHE A 17 16.34 -20.57 -26.30
N GLY A 18 15.91 -21.48 -25.43
CA GLY A 18 16.79 -22.19 -24.49
C GLY A 18 17.71 -23.23 -25.12
N GLN A 19 17.61 -23.48 -26.43
CA GLN A 19 18.51 -24.35 -27.18
C GLN A 19 19.44 -23.59 -28.14
N THR A 20 19.26 -22.27 -28.28
CA THR A 20 20.12 -21.42 -29.10
C THR A 20 21.04 -20.62 -28.19
N GLU A 21 22.36 -20.75 -28.39
CA GLU A 21 23.38 -19.91 -27.73
C GLU A 21 23.64 -18.62 -28.53
N ASP A 22 22.70 -18.21 -29.38
CA ASP A 22 22.84 -17.04 -30.22
C ASP A 22 22.72 -15.76 -29.38
N GLU A 23 23.75 -14.92 -29.41
CA GLU A 23 23.81 -13.66 -28.63
C GLU A 23 22.60 -12.75 -28.92
N SER A 24 22.03 -12.81 -30.12
CA SER A 24 20.83 -12.06 -30.48
C SER A 24 19.58 -12.49 -29.71
N ASP A 25 19.44 -13.78 -29.43
CA ASP A 25 18.29 -14.33 -28.72
C ASP A 25 18.37 -14.00 -27.22
N ILE A 26 19.60 -13.98 -26.68
CA ILE A 26 19.88 -13.56 -25.31
C ILE A 26 19.54 -12.06 -25.14
N SER A 27 19.98 -11.21 -26.07
CA SER A 27 19.65 -9.78 -26.06
C SER A 27 18.14 -9.53 -26.18
N PHE A 28 17.44 -10.31 -27.01
CA PHE A 28 15.99 -10.19 -27.14
C PHE A 28 15.23 -10.59 -25.87
N MET A 29 15.71 -11.64 -25.18
CA MET A 29 15.17 -12.06 -23.88
C MET A 29 15.36 -10.96 -22.83
N GLU A 30 16.55 -10.36 -22.77
CA GLU A 30 16.88 -9.25 -21.88
C GLU A 30 15.91 -8.07 -22.10
N ASP A 31 15.77 -7.60 -23.35
CA ASP A 31 14.87 -6.50 -23.71
C ASP A 31 13.42 -6.73 -23.26
N ILE A 32 12.92 -7.95 -23.43
CA ILE A 32 11.57 -8.34 -22.99
C ILE A 32 11.48 -8.27 -21.47
N THR A 33 12.43 -8.90 -20.77
CA THR A 33 12.40 -8.94 -19.30
C THR A 33 12.52 -7.56 -18.68
N ASP A 34 13.37 -6.70 -19.24
CA ASP A 34 13.56 -5.31 -18.83
C ASP A 34 12.30 -4.47 -19.06
N THR A 35 11.66 -4.65 -20.22
CA THR A 35 10.39 -3.97 -20.52
C THR A 35 9.31 -4.37 -19.52
N PHE A 36 9.17 -5.67 -19.22
CA PHE A 36 8.20 -6.13 -18.22
C PHE A 36 8.52 -5.61 -16.82
N ALA A 37 9.78 -5.62 -16.41
CA ALA A 37 10.19 -5.07 -15.13
C ALA A 37 9.87 -3.57 -15.03
N ASN A 38 10.12 -2.81 -16.10
CA ASN A 38 9.81 -1.37 -16.18
C ASN A 38 8.29 -1.10 -16.15
N LEU A 39 7.49 -1.92 -16.83
CA LEU A 39 6.03 -1.80 -16.79
C LEU A 39 5.48 -2.09 -15.38
N GLU A 40 5.99 -3.12 -14.70
CA GLU A 40 5.59 -3.45 -13.33
C GLU A 40 5.96 -2.33 -12.35
N THR A 41 7.18 -1.78 -12.43
CA THR A 41 7.61 -0.70 -11.53
C THR A 41 6.79 0.58 -11.74
N ASN A 42 6.51 0.95 -12.99
CA ASN A 42 5.70 2.14 -13.30
C ASN A 42 4.24 1.96 -12.91
N ALA A 43 3.63 0.79 -13.18
CA ALA A 43 2.26 0.49 -12.78
C ALA A 43 2.10 0.54 -11.25
N ASN A 44 3.08 -0.01 -10.52
CA ASN A 44 3.08 0.04 -9.06
C ASN A 44 3.27 1.48 -8.54
N ALA A 45 4.11 2.30 -9.19
CA ALA A 45 4.32 3.68 -8.80
C ALA A 45 3.06 4.56 -8.95
N GLU A 46 2.30 4.36 -10.03
CA GLU A 46 1.04 5.07 -10.24
C GLU A 46 -0.04 4.66 -9.23
N GLN A 47 -0.15 3.35 -8.96
CA GLN A 47 -1.05 2.83 -7.92
C GLN A 47 -0.68 3.34 -6.52
N LEU A 48 0.62 3.43 -6.20
CA LEU A 48 1.11 3.95 -4.93
C LEU A 48 0.72 5.43 -4.75
N LYS A 49 0.83 6.22 -5.82
CA LYS A 49 0.50 7.65 -5.81
C LYS A 49 -1.01 7.88 -5.63
N ASP A 50 -1.85 7.08 -6.29
CA ASP A 50 -3.30 7.10 -6.09
C ASP A 50 -3.67 6.73 -4.64
N LEU A 51 -3.05 5.68 -4.10
CA LEU A 51 -3.29 5.24 -2.73
C LEU A 51 -2.86 6.30 -1.69
N GLN A 52 -1.70 6.94 -1.91
CA GLN A 52 -1.22 8.04 -1.08
C GLN A 52 -2.17 9.24 -1.10
N THR A 53 -2.73 9.55 -2.27
CA THR A 53 -3.69 10.65 -2.44
C THR A 53 -4.98 10.37 -1.67
N LYS A 54 -5.57 9.18 -1.86
CA LYS A 54 -6.76 8.73 -1.13
C LYS A 54 -6.56 8.75 0.38
N TYR A 55 -5.40 8.30 0.84
CA TYR A 55 -5.05 8.33 2.26
C TYR A 55 -4.97 9.76 2.81
N SER A 56 -4.31 10.68 2.10
CA SER A 56 -4.22 12.09 2.49
C SER A 56 -5.61 12.76 2.55
N GLU A 57 -6.48 12.48 1.59
CA GLU A 57 -7.87 12.98 1.60
C GLU A 57 -8.68 12.44 2.78
N LEU A 58 -8.52 11.15 3.11
CA LEU A 58 -9.19 10.54 4.25
C LEU A 58 -8.73 11.18 5.57
N GLN A 59 -7.43 11.42 5.72
CA GLN A 59 -6.88 12.12 6.88
C GLN A 59 -7.45 13.55 7.02
N LYS A 60 -7.57 14.29 5.92
CA LYS A 60 -8.20 15.62 5.92
C LYS A 60 -9.66 15.54 6.35
N LYS A 61 -10.46 14.67 5.73
CA LYS A 61 -11.88 14.45 6.09
C LYS A 61 -12.07 14.04 7.55
N TYR A 62 -11.16 13.23 8.09
CA TYR A 62 -11.18 12.86 9.51
C TYR A 62 -10.87 14.07 10.39
N ARG A 63 -9.80 14.80 10.09
CA ARG A 63 -9.46 16.04 10.81
C ARG A 63 -10.62 17.03 10.81
N ASP A 64 -11.25 17.24 9.66
CA ASP A 64 -12.33 18.21 9.52
C ASP A 64 -13.57 17.85 10.34
N ARG A 65 -13.91 16.55 10.41
CA ARG A 65 -15.09 16.06 11.16
C ARG A 65 -14.91 16.01 12.67
N PHE A 66 -13.70 15.78 13.15
CA PHE A 66 -13.45 15.52 14.57
C PHE A 66 -12.68 16.64 15.27
N PHE A 67 -12.00 17.52 14.53
CA PHE A 67 -11.11 18.54 15.10
C PHE A 67 -11.34 19.97 14.56
N ASN A 68 -12.09 20.17 13.47
CA ASN A 68 -12.46 21.51 12.98
C ASN A 68 -13.88 21.95 13.35
N THR A 69 -14.64 21.16 14.11
CA THR A 69 -15.95 21.58 14.64
C THR A 69 -15.78 22.33 15.97
N GLY A 70 -15.11 23.46 15.91
CA GLY A 70 -15.38 24.60 16.79
C GLY A 70 -15.48 25.79 15.84
N ASP A 71 -16.68 26.21 15.42
CA ASP A 71 -17.28 27.38 16.07
C ASP A 71 -18.78 27.62 15.74
N ASP A 72 -19.58 26.69 15.20
CA ASP A 72 -20.98 27.08 14.85
C ASP A 72 -22.03 25.98 14.68
N SER A 73 -22.29 25.15 15.70
CA SER A 73 -23.56 24.41 15.79
C SER A 73 -23.87 24.08 17.23
N GLY A 74 -24.87 24.79 17.76
CA GLY A 74 -25.25 24.75 19.17
C GLY A 74 -25.78 23.40 19.66
N ASN A 75 -25.72 23.30 20.99
CA ASN A 75 -26.48 22.39 21.85
C ASN A 75 -26.33 20.90 21.54
N ASP A 76 -25.29 20.29 22.10
CA ASP A 76 -25.50 19.24 23.10
C ASP A 76 -24.27 19.22 24.03
N ASP A 77 -24.53 19.52 25.30
CA ASP A 77 -23.57 19.62 26.41
C ASP A 77 -23.07 18.24 26.87
N ASP A 78 -22.60 17.41 25.94
CA ASP A 78 -21.90 16.18 26.31
C ASP A 78 -20.89 15.80 25.23
N VAL A 79 -19.74 15.28 25.70
CA VAL A 79 -18.63 14.70 24.94
C VAL A 79 -17.42 15.63 24.73
N PHE A 80 -16.43 15.35 25.59
CA PHE A 80 -14.99 15.60 25.46
C PHE A 80 -14.40 16.92 25.98
N LYS A 81 -14.47 17.10 27.30
CA LYS A 81 -13.26 17.55 28.01
C LYS A 81 -12.18 16.48 27.79
N PRO A 82 -10.96 16.81 27.31
CA PRO A 82 -9.86 15.85 27.36
C PRO A 82 -9.61 15.53 28.83
N THR A 83 -10.03 14.37 29.28
CA THR A 83 -9.58 13.83 30.56
C THR A 83 -8.07 13.66 30.46
N PRO A 84 -7.27 14.14 31.44
CA PRO A 84 -5.85 13.86 31.45
C PRO A 84 -5.67 12.34 31.37
N ASP A 85 -4.78 11.91 30.47
CA ASP A 85 -4.42 10.51 30.26
C ASP A 85 -4.20 9.84 31.62
N PRO A 86 -4.99 8.82 32.01
CA PRO A 86 -4.80 8.21 33.32
C PRO A 86 -3.40 7.61 33.36
N GLU A 87 -2.56 8.12 34.27
CA GLU A 87 -1.23 7.58 34.51
C GLU A 87 -1.30 6.04 34.55
N PRO A 88 -0.39 5.33 33.84
CA PRO A 88 -0.48 3.89 33.69
C PRO A 88 -0.47 3.25 35.09
N LYS A 89 -1.62 2.68 35.49
CA LYS A 89 -1.76 2.00 36.78
C LYS A 89 -0.76 0.85 36.82
N VAL A 90 0.24 0.98 37.69
CA VAL A 90 1.27 -0.04 37.90
C VAL A 90 0.61 -1.20 38.65
N LEU A 91 0.07 -2.17 37.92
CA LEU A 91 -0.49 -3.40 38.51
C LEU A 91 0.63 -4.15 39.22
N LYS A 92 0.43 -4.49 40.50
CA LYS A 92 1.38 -5.30 41.25
C LYS A 92 1.05 -6.77 41.02
N PHE A 93 2.07 -7.62 41.06
CA PHE A 93 1.92 -9.06 40.81
C PHE A 93 0.90 -9.72 41.75
N GLU A 94 0.73 -9.17 42.95
CA GLU A 94 -0.25 -9.62 43.96
C GLU A 94 -1.70 -9.42 43.51
N ASP A 95 -1.98 -8.45 42.62
CA ASP A 95 -3.32 -8.17 42.09
C ASP A 95 -3.74 -9.16 40.99
N LEU A 96 -2.84 -10.05 40.56
CA LEU A 96 -3.09 -10.99 39.45
C LEU A 96 -3.64 -12.35 39.91
N PHE A 97 -3.71 -12.60 41.22
CA PHE A 97 -4.11 -13.89 41.80
C PHE A 97 -5.22 -13.79 42.85
N SER A 98 -5.90 -12.64 42.96
CA SER A 98 -7.11 -12.48 43.78
C SER A 98 -8.34 -13.13 43.15
#